data_AF-A0A3P9P6A2-F1
#
_entry.id   AF-A0A3P9P6A2-F1
#
_cell.length_a   1.000
_cell.length_b   1.000
_cell.length_c   1.000
_cell.angle_alpha   90.00
_cell.angle_beta   90.00
_cell.angle_gamma   90.00
#
_symmetry.space_group_name_H-M   'P 1'
#
loop_
_entity.id
_entity.type
_entity.pdbx_description
1 polymer ?
#
loop_
_entity_poly.entity_id
_entity_poly.type
_entity_poly.pdbx_seq_one_letter_code
_entity_poly.pdbx_strand_id
1 'polypeptide(L)' 'MKGQHVDPEEAVQIHQDLQAKQSVAVHWGTFALAYEYYLEPPVRLREALEPESFFTLHHGESRHIATQDRDVFD' A
#
# COMPACT_ATOMS: atom_id res chain seq x y z
N MET A 1 -12.61 6.97 -10.06
CA MET A 1 -12.55 8.44 -9.98
C MET A 1 -11.24 8.96 -10.60
N LYS A 2 -10.98 8.63 -11.87
CA LYS A 2 -9.68 8.90 -12.50
C LYS A 2 -9.37 10.40 -12.52
N GLY A 3 -8.13 10.74 -12.18
CA GLY A 3 -7.63 12.13 -12.08
C GLY A 3 -7.60 12.69 -10.65
N GLN A 4 -8.24 12.04 -9.68
CA GLN A 4 -8.22 12.44 -8.27
C GLN A 4 -7.83 11.29 -7.32
N HIS A 5 -8.18 10.05 -7.70
CA HIS A 5 -7.87 8.85 -6.94
C HIS A 5 -7.23 7.81 -7.85
N VAL A 6 -6.38 6.97 -7.24
CA VAL A 6 -5.76 5.80 -7.87
C VAL A 6 -6.47 4.52 -7.42
N ASP A 7 -6.52 3.53 -8.31
CA ASP A 7 -6.90 2.16 -7.94
C ASP A 7 -5.71 1.36 -7.36
N PRO A 8 -5.93 0.15 -6.80
CA PRO A 8 -4.84 -0.64 -6.20
C PRO A 8 -3.69 -0.96 -7.16
N GLU A 9 -3.98 -1.17 -8.45
CA GLU A 9 -2.98 -1.46 -9.47
C GLU A 9 -2.14 -0.21 -9.79
N GLU A 10 -2.78 0.96 -9.91
CA GLU A 10 -2.09 2.25 -10.04
C GLU A 10 -1.27 2.58 -8.77
N ALA A 11 -1.72 2.20 -7.58
CA ALA A 11 -0.94 2.34 -6.35
C ALA A 11 0.32 1.45 -6.35
N VAL A 12 0.23 0.22 -6.88
CA VAL A 12 1.40 -0.65 -7.09
C VAL A 12 2.37 -0.04 -8.10
N GLN A 13 1.87 0.56 -9.18
CA GLN A 13 2.72 1.28 -10.14
C GLN A 13 3.48 2.42 -9.46
N ILE A 14 2.82 3.21 -8.62
CA ILE A 14 3.47 4.29 -7.85
C ILE A 14 4.57 3.73 -6.93
N HIS A 15 4.31 2.63 -6.23
CA HIS A 15 5.31 1.97 -5.39
C HIS A 15 6.57 1.59 -6.18
N GLN A 16 6.39 1.03 -7.38
CA GLN A 16 7.47 0.64 -8.29
C GLN A 16 8.21 1.84 -8.86
N ASP A 17 7.49 2.87 -9.31
CA ASP A 17 8.06 4.09 -9.90
C ASP A 17 8.95 4.84 -8.90
N LEU A 18 8.54 4.87 -7.63
CA LEU A 18 9.32 5.46 -6.54
C LEU A 18 10.50 4.60 -6.09
N GLN A 19 10.59 3.34 -6.56
CA GLN A 19 11.53 2.34 -6.07
C GLN A 19 11.45 2.20 -4.53
N ALA A 20 10.24 2.32 -3.98
CA ALA A 20 10.03 2.27 -2.55
C ALA A 20 10.35 0.86 -2.02
N LYS A 21 11.14 0.78 -0.94
CA LYS A 21 11.42 -0.52 -0.30
C LYS A 21 10.17 -1.11 0.35
N GLN A 22 9.36 -0.25 0.96
CA GLN A 22 8.11 -0.63 1.62
C GLN A 22 7.04 0.45 1.43
N SER A 23 5.77 0.04 1.42
CA SER A 23 4.60 0.92 1.37
C SER A 23 3.47 0.38 2.23
N VAL A 24 2.66 1.29 2.77
CA VAL A 24 1.47 0.96 3.57
C VAL A 24 0.23 1.48 2.86
N ALA A 25 -0.76 0.61 2.65
CA ALA A 25 -1.99 0.96 1.97
C ALA A 25 -2.96 1.65 2.92
N VAL A 26 -3.36 2.87 2.55
CA VAL A 26 -4.23 3.74 3.34
C VAL A 26 -5.52 4.07 2.58
N HIS A 27 -6.40 4.89 3.18
CA HIS A 27 -7.60 5.45 2.56
C HIS A 27 -8.74 4.45 2.24
N TRP A 28 -8.56 3.16 2.50
CA TRP A 28 -9.60 2.13 2.35
C TRP A 28 -10.27 1.76 3.68
N GLY A 29 -11.41 1.05 3.62
CA GLY A 29 -11.99 0.33 4.76
C GLY A 29 -12.51 1.17 5.94
N THR A 30 -12.57 2.51 5.81
CA THR A 30 -12.97 3.41 6.91
C THR A 30 -14.22 4.22 6.59
N PHE A 31 -14.24 4.93 5.45
CA PHE A 31 -15.38 5.71 5.00
C PHE A 31 -15.80 5.27 3.60
N ALA A 32 -17.10 5.16 3.36
CA ALA A 32 -17.65 4.88 2.03
C ALA A 32 -17.64 6.16 1.18
N LEU A 33 -16.50 6.46 0.57
CA LEU A 33 -16.29 7.68 -0.25
C LEU A 33 -16.43 7.42 -1.76
N ALA A 34 -16.53 6.17 -2.17
CA ALA A 34 -16.71 5.75 -3.55
C ALA A 34 -17.61 4.48 -3.61
N TYR A 35 -17.72 3.88 -4.80
CA TYR A 35 -18.72 2.83 -5.10
C TYR A 35 -18.20 1.40 -4.97
N GLU A 36 -16.91 1.21 -4.70
CA GLU A 36 -16.31 -0.09 -4.47
C GLU A 36 -16.83 -0.74 -3.19
N TYR A 37 -16.76 -2.07 -3.15
CA TYR A 37 -16.98 -2.78 -1.90
C TYR A 37 -15.82 -2.46 -0.95
N TYR A 38 -16.11 -2.08 0.30
CA TYR A 38 -15.10 -1.53 1.21
C TYR A 38 -13.93 -2.49 1.56
N LEU A 39 -14.07 -3.81 1.31
CA LEU A 39 -13.00 -4.80 1.47
C LEU A 39 -12.37 -5.24 0.14
N GLU A 40 -12.81 -4.70 -0.99
CA GLU A 40 -12.22 -4.96 -2.32
C GLU A 40 -10.78 -4.44 -2.44
N PRO A 41 -10.42 -3.23 -1.96
CA PRO A 41 -9.07 -2.68 -2.22
C PRO A 41 -7.91 -3.54 -1.70
N PRO A 42 -7.93 -4.10 -0.47
CA PRO A 42 -6.89 -5.02 -0.01
C PRO A 42 -6.77 -6.31 -0.82
N VAL A 43 -7.89 -6.80 -1.38
CA VAL A 43 -7.88 -8.02 -2.20
C VAL A 43 -7.12 -7.74 -3.48
N ARG A 44 -7.52 -6.69 -4.21
CA ARG A 44 -6.87 -6.29 -5.46
C ARG A 44 -5.42 -5.88 -5.29
N LEU A 45 -5.07 -5.24 -4.17
CA LEU A 45 -3.67 -4.93 -3.86
C LEU A 45 -2.82 -6.19 -3.77
N ARG A 46 -3.28 -7.23 -3.07
CA ARG A 46 -2.56 -8.51 -2.95
C ARG A 46 -2.49 -9.28 -4.27
N GLU A 47 -3.48 -9.11 -5.14
CA GLU A 47 -3.44 -9.70 -6.48
C GLU A 47 -2.44 -8.98 -7.40
N ALA A 48 -2.22 -7.68 -7.19
CA ALA A 48 -1.33 -6.86 -7.99
C ALA A 48 0.14 -6.91 -7.54
N LEU A 49 0.44 -7.24 -6.28
CA LEU A 49 1.81 -7.26 -5.75
C LEU A 49 1.97 -8.19 -4.54
N GLU A 50 3.18 -8.74 -4.37
CA GLU A 50 3.58 -9.51 -3.19
C GLU A 50 3.45 -8.68 -1.88
N PRO A 51 2.87 -9.24 -0.80
CA PRO A 51 2.51 -8.48 0.42
C PRO A 51 3.69 -7.89 1.20
N GLU A 52 4.91 -8.36 0.95
CA GLU A 52 6.06 -8.04 1.82
C GLU A 52 6.54 -6.59 1.64
N SER A 53 6.50 -6.06 0.41
CA SER A 53 6.90 -4.69 0.10
C SER A 53 5.74 -3.71 0.09
N PHE A 54 4.49 -4.18 0.03
CA PHE A 54 3.30 -3.32 0.11
C PHE A 54 2.19 -4.02 0.90
N PHE A 55 1.94 -3.53 2.11
CA PHE A 55 1.06 -4.18 3.07
C PHE A 55 -0.12 -3.30 3.50
N THR A 56 -1.15 -3.96 4.02
CA THR A 56 -2.25 -3.33 4.76
C THR A 56 -2.05 -3.54 6.26
N LEU A 57 -2.73 -2.74 7.06
CA LEU A 57 -2.81 -2.90 8.52
C LEU A 57 -4.28 -2.95 8.92
N HIS A 58 -4.60 -3.71 9.96
CA HIS A 58 -5.88 -3.58 10.65
C HIS A 58 -5.94 -2.25 11.41
N HIS A 59 -7.16 -1.76 11.69
CA HIS A 59 -7.32 -0.55 12.51
C HIS A 59 -6.68 -0.72 13.89
N GLY A 60 -5.69 0.12 14.18
CA GLY A 60 -4.93 0.07 15.43
C GLY A 60 -3.70 -0.84 15.42
N GLU A 61 -3.45 -1.58 14.33
CA GLU A 61 -2.24 -2.38 14.18
C GLU A 61 -1.00 -1.52 13.96
N SER A 62 0.15 -1.97 14.45
CA SER A 62 1.46 -1.34 14.26
C SER A 62 2.43 -2.34 13.65
N ARG A 63 3.24 -1.89 12.68
CA ARG A 63 4.33 -2.68 12.09
C ARG A 63 5.64 -1.92 12.25
N HIS A 64 6.65 -2.58 12.84
CA HIS A 64 8.00 -2.04 12.93
C HIS A 64 8.75 -2.32 11.61
N ILE A 65 9.31 -1.27 11.02
CA ILE A 65 10.16 -1.35 9.83
C ILE A 65 11.61 -1.23 10.30
N ALA A 66 12.32 -2.35 10.35
CA ALA A 66 13.73 -2.34 10.73
C ALA A 66 14.58 -1.79 9.57
N THR A 67 15.41 -0.79 9.85
CA THR A 67 16.47 -0.37 8.93
C THR A 67 17.50 -1.50 8.85
N GLN A 68 17.81 -2.00 7.65
CA GLN A 68 19.09 -2.67 7.45
C GLN A 68 20.13 -1.56 7.39
N ASP A 69 20.78 -1.28 8.51
CA ASP A 69 21.99 -0.46 8.54
C ASP A 69 23.05 -1.20 7.70
N ARG A 70 23.15 -0.81 6.43
CA ARG A 70 24.46 -0.64 5.84
C ARG A 70 24.66 0.85 5.83
N ASP A 71 25.57 1.31 6.67
CA ASP A 71 26.01 2.68 6.60
C ASP A 71 26.46 2.93 5.15
N VAL A 72 26.21 4.13 4.64
CA VAL A 72 26.68 4.55 3.30
C VAL A 72 28.22 4.51 3.20
N PHE A 73 28.89 4.24 4.34
CA PHE A 73 30.32 4.16 4.52
C PHE A 73 30.85 2.76 4.86
N ASP A 74 30.04 1.70 4.77
CA ASP A 74 30.54 0.31 4.75
C ASP A 74 31.06 -0.09 3.35
#